data_AF-G5HQG7-F1
#
_entry.id   AF-G5HQG7-F1
#
_cell.length_a   1.000
_cell.length_b   1.000
_cell.length_c   1.000
_cell.angle_alpha   90.00
_cell.angle_beta   90.00
_cell.angle_gamma   90.00
#
_symmetry.space_group_name_H-M   'P 1'
#
loop_
_entity.id
_entity.type
_entity.pdbx_description
1 polymer ?
#
loop_
_entity_poly.entity_id
_entity_poly.type
_entity_poly.pdbx_seq_one_letter_code
_entity_poly.pdbx_strand_id
1 'polypeptide(L)' 'MILSKIKYIKVLHKVYRITDISFSAMTIRAVETDASIAEIPEDEMFNVAELSEFRITLINNGGLAKVIDFEAWKREHKRE' A
#
# COMPACT_ATOMS: atom_id res chain seq x y z
N MET A 1 -13.36 8.33 -11.40
CA MET A 1 -11.90 8.13 -11.19
C MET A 1 -11.73 7.51 -9.80
N ILE A 2 -11.61 6.18 -9.73
CA ILE A 2 -11.81 5.35 -8.53
C ILE A 2 -10.70 5.57 -7.47
N LEU A 3 -9.53 6.05 -7.87
CA LEU A 3 -8.38 6.30 -6.99
C LEU A 3 -8.52 7.51 -6.04
N SER A 4 -9.59 8.30 -6.13
CA SER A 4 -9.76 9.50 -5.29
C SER A 4 -10.13 9.19 -3.83
N LYS A 5 -10.51 7.94 -3.52
CA LYS A 5 -10.89 7.49 -2.18
C LYS A 5 -9.85 6.62 -1.48
N ILE A 6 -8.74 6.27 -2.15
CA ILE A 6 -7.76 5.39 -1.54
C ILE A 6 -7.12 6.04 -0.32
N LYS A 7 -7.30 5.41 0.84
CA LYS A 7 -6.70 5.86 2.10
C LYS A 7 -5.82 4.81 2.73
N TYR A 8 -6.07 3.53 2.44
CA TYR A 8 -5.36 2.42 3.04
C TYR A 8 -4.85 1.44 1.99
N ILE A 9 -3.67 0.89 2.27
CA ILE A 9 -3.06 -0.20 1.51
C ILE A 9 -2.99 -1.42 2.42
N LYS A 10 -3.54 -2.53 1.94
CA LYS A 10 -3.38 -3.84 2.58
C LYS A 10 -2.22 -4.59 1.93
N VAL A 11 -1.27 -5.03 2.75
CA VAL A 11 -0.17 -5.91 2.35
C VAL A 11 -0.19 -7.14 3.25
N LEU A 12 -0.58 -8.28 2.70
CA LEU A 12 -0.77 -9.52 3.46
C LEU A 12 -1.73 -9.29 4.66
N HIS A 13 -1.19 -9.37 5.88
CA HIS A 13 -1.91 -9.18 7.15
C HIS A 13 -1.70 -7.80 7.77
N LYS A 14 -1.03 -6.88 7.06
CA LYS A 14 -0.72 -5.52 7.55
C LYS A 14 -1.51 -4.47 6.81
N VAL A 15 -1.82 -3.39 7.52
CA VAL A 15 -2.51 -2.21 7.00
C VAL A 15 -1.57 -1.01 7.06
N TYR A 16 -1.54 -0.26 5.97
CA TYR A 16 -0.77 0.97 5.86
C TYR A 16 -1.70 2.11 5.50
N ARG A 17 -1.68 3.19 6.28
CA ARG A 17 -2.40 4.42 5.96
C ARG A 17 -1.57 5.26 4.99
N ILE A 18 -2.15 5.64 3.87
CA ILE A 18 -1.51 6.53 2.90
C ILE A 18 -1.31 7.90 3.54
N THR A 19 -0.08 8.39 3.46
CA THR A 19 0.31 9.72 3.96
C THR A 19 0.62 10.68 2.82
N ASP A 20 1.03 10.15 1.66
CA ASP A 20 1.34 10.95 0.48
C ASP A 20 1.06 10.14 -0.79
N ILE A 21 0.47 10.79 -1.80
CA ILE A 21 0.24 10.21 -3.12
C ILE A 21 0.56 11.26 -4.19
N SER A 22 1.35 10.85 -5.18
CA SER A 22 1.64 11.67 -6.36
C SER A 22 1.33 10.89 -7.62
N PHE A 23 0.30 11.33 -8.34
CA PHE A 23 -0.08 10.76 -9.63
C PHE A 23 0.88 11.13 -10.74
N SER A 24 1.52 12.31 -10.68
CA SER A 24 2.51 12.73 -11.68
C SER A 24 3.81 11.95 -11.56
N ALA A 25 4.23 11.62 -10.34
CA ALA A 25 5.42 10.81 -10.09
C ALA A 25 5.13 9.31 -10.02
N MET A 26 3.85 8.89 -10.07
CA MET A 26 3.42 7.51 -9.83
C MET A 26 4.01 6.95 -8.52
N THR A 27 3.91 7.70 -7.42
CA THR A 27 4.45 7.28 -6.11
C THR A 27 3.38 7.33 -5.03
N ILE A 28 3.43 6.36 -4.10
CA ILE A 28 2.63 6.36 -2.88
C ILE A 28 3.55 6.16 -1.68
N ARG A 29 3.29 6.90 -0.59
CA ARG A 29 3.89 6.67 0.72
C ARG A 29 2.79 6.34 1.71
N ALA A 30 3.01 5.29 2.49
CA ALA A 30 2.08 4.86 3.51
C ALA A 30 2.82 4.42 4.78
N VAL A 31 2.18 4.59 5.93
CA VAL A 31 2.73 4.25 7.25
C VAL A 31 1.88 3.14 7.85
N GLU A 32 2.52 2.14 8.43
CA GLU A 32 1.87 1.03 9.13
C GLU A 32 0.95 1.60 10.22
N THR A 33 -0.21 0.99 10.38
CA THR A 33 -1.18 1.42 11.38
C THR A 33 -1.79 0.18 12.03
N ASP A 34 -2.11 0.32 13.31
CA ASP A 34 -2.81 -0.72 14.07
C ASP A 34 -4.33 -0.71 13.80
N ALA A 35 -4.78 0.03 12.76
CA ALA A 35 -6.17 0.03 12.34
C ALA A 35 -6.62 -1.37 11.93
N SER A 36 -7.76 -1.80 12.47
CA SER A 36 -8.33 -3.10 12.14
C SER A 36 -8.89 -3.09 10.72
N ILE A 37 -8.56 -4.11 9.93
CA ILE A 37 -9.10 -4.32 8.57
C ILE A 37 -10.65 -4.33 8.59
N ALA A 38 -11.24 -4.84 9.67
CA ALA A 38 -12.70 -4.94 9.80
C ALA A 38 -13.40 -3.58 9.99
N GLU A 39 -12.65 -2.54 10.38
CA GLU A 39 -13.18 -1.19 10.62
C GLU A 39 -12.99 -0.26 9.42
N ILE A 40 -12.24 -0.69 8.40
CA ILE A 40 -11.95 0.12 7.22
C ILE A 40 -12.96 -0.23 6.12
N PRO A 41 -13.68 0.76 5.55
CA PRO A 41 -14.54 0.53 4.40
C PRO A 41 -13.77 -0.07 3.24
N GLU A 42 -14.36 -1.07 2.59
CA GLU A 42 -13.73 -1.77 1.46
C GLU A 42 -13.40 -0.81 0.30
N ASP A 43 -14.18 0.26 0.10
CA ASP A 43 -13.92 1.27 -0.93
C ASP A 43 -12.77 2.24 -0.61
N GLU A 44 -12.21 2.18 0.61
CA GLU A 44 -11.06 2.97 1.05
C GLU A 44 -9.76 2.15 1.16
N MET A 45 -9.87 0.82 1.10
CA MET A 45 -8.76 -0.13 1.26
C MET A 45 -8.46 -0.86 -0.04
N PHE A 46 -7.22 -0.72 -0.51
CA PHE A 46 -6.76 -1.38 -1.73
C PHE A 46 -5.66 -2.37 -1.41
N ASN A 47 -5.66 -3.50 -2.10
CA ASN A 47 -4.53 -4.41 -2.05
C ASN A 47 -3.34 -3.74 -2.75
N VAL A 48 -2.14 -3.93 -2.20
CA VAL A 48 -0.90 -3.48 -2.84
C VAL A 48 -0.81 -3.94 -4.29
N ALA A 49 -1.31 -5.14 -4.61
CA ALA A 49 -1.35 -5.69 -5.97
C ALA A 49 -2.18 -4.86 -6.97
N GLU A 50 -3.20 -4.14 -6.51
CA GLU A 50 -4.03 -3.27 -7.33
C GLU A 50 -3.33 -1.94 -7.69
N LEU A 51 -2.21 -1.65 -7.02
CA LEU A 51 -1.44 -0.43 -7.16
C LEU A 51 -0.08 -0.68 -7.82
N SER A 52 0.02 -1.74 -8.62
CA SER A 52 1.28 -2.17 -9.24
C SER A 52 1.92 -1.13 -10.17
N GLU A 53 1.15 -0.14 -10.63
CA GLU A 53 1.64 0.99 -11.42
C GLU A 53 2.41 2.04 -10.60
N PHE A 54 2.24 2.03 -9.27
CA PHE A 54 2.88 2.99 -8.37
C PHE A 54 4.16 2.40 -7.76
N ARG A 55 5.16 3.28 -7.57
CA ARG A 55 6.28 3.01 -6.67
C ARG A 55 5.85 3.29 -5.24
N ILE A 56 5.75 2.24 -4.42
CA ILE A 56 5.15 2.32 -3.08
C ILE A 56 6.24 2.26 -2.00
N THR A 57 6.23 3.23 -1.09
CA THR A 57 7.07 3.24 0.11
C THR A 57 6.22 2.97 1.34
N LEU A 58 6.48 1.85 2.02
CA LEU A 58 5.80 1.48 3.24
C LEU A 58 6.70 1.71 4.44
N ILE A 59 6.25 2.49 5.42
CA ILE A 59 6.99 2.81 6.64
C ILE A 59 6.40 1.97 7.77
N ASN A 60 7.16 1.02 8.30
CA ASN A 60 6.69 0.19 9.41
C ASN A 60 6.72 0.96 10.74
N ASN A 61 5.98 0.50 11.75
CA ASN A 61 5.89 1.13 13.07
C ASN A 61 7.25 1.27 13.81
N GLY A 62 8.28 0.52 13.38
CA GLY A 62 9.67 0.67 13.84
C GLY A 62 10.48 1.75 13.12
N GLY A 63 9.86 2.59 12.28
CA GLY A 63 10.53 3.63 11.48
C GLY A 63 11.29 3.10 10.26
N LEU A 64 11.36 1.78 10.08
CA LEU A 64 11.98 1.16 8.92
C LEU A 64 11.06 1.32 7.70
N ALA A 65 11.51 2.15 6.75
CA ALA A 65 10.89 2.29 5.45
C ALA A 65 11.36 1.16 4.51
N LYS A 66 10.41 0.39 3.97
CA LYS A 66 10.65 -0.55 2.88
C LYS A 66 10.04 0.03 1.61
N VAL A 67 10.89 0.29 0.61
CA VAL A 67 10.43 0.58 -0.74
C VAL A 67 10.09 -0.76 -1.40
N ILE A 68 8.86 -0.91 -1.86
CA ILE A 68 8.44 -2.10 -2.59
C ILE A 68 8.55 -1.78 -4.08
N ASP A 69 9.47 -2.46 -4.75
CA ASP A 69 9.45 -2.62 -6.19
C ASP A 69 8.50 -3.78 -6.52
N PHE A 70 7.42 -3.48 -7.23
CA PHE A 70 6.36 -4.44 -7.50
C PHE A 70 6.81 -5.59 -8.39
N GLU A 71 7.72 -5.32 -9.34
CA GLU A 71 8.28 -6.33 -10.22
C GLU A 71 9.17 -7.30 -9.44
N ALA A 72 9.92 -6.79 -8.46
CA ALA A 72 10.68 -7.63 -7.54
C ALA A 72 9.76 -8.43 -6.60
N TRP A 73 8.76 -7.78 -6.01
CA TRP A 73 7.82 -8.41 -5.08
C TRP A 73 7.03 -9.54 -5.74
N LYS A 74 6.53 -9.30 -6.97
CA LYS A 74 5.79 -10.29 -7.76
C LYS A 74 6.63 -11.50 -8.14
N ARG A 75 7.96 -11.36 -8.31
CA ARG A 75 8.87 -12.49 -8.52
C ARG A 75 9.07 -13.33 -7.26
N GLU A 76 9.20 -12.68 -6.10
CA GLU A 76 9.38 -13.35 -4.81
C GLU A 76 8.11 -14.03 -4.30
N HIS A 77 6.94 -13.46 -4.62
CA HIS A 77 5.63 -13.95 -4.16
C HIS A 77 4.85 -14.67 -5.26
N LYS A 78 5.53 -15.10 -6.35
CA LYS A 78 4.95 -15.84 -7.48
C LYS A 78 4.63 -17.31 -7.19
N ARG A 79 4.40 -17.69 -5.93
CA ARG A 79 4.01 -19.05 -5.55
C ARG A 79 2.63 -19.04 -4.89
N GLU A 80 1.61 -18.95 -5.72
CA GLU A 80 0.29 -19.55 -5.49
C GLU A 80 -0.20 -20.13 -6.82
#